data_AF-A0A959AKM8-F1
#
_entry.id   AF-A0A959AKM8-F1
#
_cell.length_a   1.000
_cell.length_b   1.000
_cell.length_c   1.000
_cell.angle_alpha   90.00
_cell.angle_beta   90.00
_cell.angle_gamma   90.00
#
_symmetry.space_group_name_H-M   'P 1'
#
loop_
_entity.id
_entity.type
_entity.pdbx_description
1 polymer ?
#
loop_
_entity_poly.entity_id
_entity_poly.type
_entity_poly.pdbx_seq_one_letter_code
_entity_poly.pdbx_strand_id
1 'polypeptide(L)'
;MNKRIYLLSLSMLSVGLLALSCAKKTPECPPDLPCKTQSGENTFGCYINGQPWVAEIAPYIFDPTLHKIEAYYDELEYGNYYNNVFHLIASRYNDSTNGFISINLIPVTAAGTIRHEPQALFDISGVILKLQNGVIQDNLSFTLDTLFDYHMEITHLDTDKNIAAGTFSFTGTSAKDTIKVTDGRFDVRYAPQ
;
A
#
# COMPACT_ATOMS: atom_id res chain seq x y z
N MET A 1 39.06 -52.92 -17.59
CA MET A 1 37.65 -52.46 -17.63
C MET A 1 37.40 -51.46 -16.50
N ASN A 2 37.56 -50.18 -16.83
CA ASN A 2 36.85 -48.99 -16.36
C ASN A 2 36.17 -49.01 -14.97
N LYS A 3 36.90 -48.82 -13.86
CA LYS A 3 36.29 -48.44 -12.57
C LYS A 3 36.82 -47.15 -11.95
N ARG A 4 38.05 -46.72 -12.26
CA ARG A 4 38.62 -45.46 -11.76
C ARG A 4 38.16 -44.20 -12.50
N ILE A 5 37.76 -44.33 -13.76
CA ILE A 5 37.27 -43.19 -14.57
C ILE A 5 35.86 -42.75 -14.13
N TYR A 6 35.01 -43.70 -13.67
CA TYR A 6 33.64 -43.39 -13.24
C TYR A 6 33.58 -42.62 -11.90
N LEU A 7 34.56 -42.79 -11.01
CA LEU A 7 34.59 -42.07 -9.72
C LEU A 7 35.00 -40.60 -9.89
N LEU A 8 35.90 -40.30 -10.83
CA LEU A 8 36.25 -38.92 -11.18
C LEU A 8 35.13 -38.23 -12.00
N SER A 9 34.43 -38.98 -12.86
CA SER A 9 33.30 -38.43 -13.62
C SER A 9 32.04 -38.20 -12.79
N LEU A 10 31.86 -38.91 -11.66
CA LEU A 10 30.71 -38.70 -10.76
C LEU A 10 30.91 -37.50 -9.81
N SER A 11 32.15 -37.06 -9.57
CA SER A 11 32.45 -35.86 -8.75
C SER A 11 32.31 -34.53 -9.51
N MET A 12 32.28 -34.58 -10.84
CA MET A 12 32.11 -33.41 -11.72
C MET A 12 30.63 -33.08 -12.02
N LEU A 13 29.69 -33.94 -11.61
CA LEU A 13 28.26 -33.73 -11.87
C LEU A 13 27.50 -33.09 -10.68
N SER A 14 28.13 -33.02 -9.50
CA SER A 14 27.52 -32.47 -8.28
C SER A 14 27.76 -30.96 -8.07
N VAL A 15 28.60 -30.31 -8.89
CA VAL A 15 28.88 -28.86 -8.79
C VAL A 15 27.98 -28.02 -9.71
N GLY A 16 27.24 -28.63 -10.64
CA GLY A 16 26.39 -27.93 -11.62
C GLY A 16 25.00 -27.52 -11.13
N LEU A 17 24.56 -27.96 -9.95
CA LEU A 17 23.16 -27.79 -9.49
C LEU A 17 22.95 -26.66 -8.45
N LEU A 18 23.97 -25.89 -8.08
CA LEU A 18 23.85 -24.79 -7.11
C LEU A 18 23.68 -23.39 -7.73
N ALA A 19 23.61 -23.28 -9.07
CA ALA A 19 23.52 -21.98 -9.75
C ALA A 19 22.10 -21.59 -10.20
N LEU A 20 21.05 -22.32 -9.79
CA LEU A 20 19.67 -21.82 -9.83
C LEU A 20 19.40 -20.95 -8.60
N SER A 21 20.25 -19.93 -8.40
CA SER A 21 19.82 -18.77 -7.64
C SER A 21 18.75 -18.12 -8.50
N CYS A 22 17.48 -18.33 -8.15
CA CYS A 22 16.38 -17.52 -8.65
C CYS A 22 16.84 -16.07 -8.57
N ALA A 23 17.10 -15.44 -9.71
CA ALA A 23 17.17 -14.00 -9.79
C ALA A 23 15.78 -13.52 -9.34
N LYS A 24 15.64 -13.15 -8.06
CA LYS A 24 14.47 -12.42 -7.60
C LYS A 24 14.41 -11.22 -8.52
N LYS A 25 13.40 -11.16 -9.40
CA LYS A 25 13.13 -9.96 -10.19
C LYS A 25 13.05 -8.85 -9.16
N THR A 26 14.01 -7.92 -9.20
CA THR A 26 13.94 -6.72 -8.39
C THR A 26 12.58 -6.10 -8.71
N PRO A 27 11.72 -5.88 -7.70
CA PRO A 27 10.44 -5.24 -7.94
C PRO A 27 10.69 -3.97 -8.74
N GLU A 28 9.99 -3.82 -9.87
CA GLU A 28 10.10 -2.61 -10.67
C GLU A 28 9.45 -1.48 -9.87
N CYS A 29 10.28 -0.66 -9.23
CA CYS A 29 9.83 0.45 -8.41
C CYS A 29 9.55 1.63 -9.35
N PRO A 30 8.35 2.21 -9.34
CA PRO A 30 8.08 3.41 -10.12
C PRO A 30 8.95 4.57 -9.64
N PRO A 31 9.23 5.55 -10.50
CA PRO A 31 9.88 6.79 -10.07
C PRO A 31 9.12 7.43 -8.90
N ASP A 32 9.85 7.81 -7.85
CA ASP A 32 9.32 8.58 -6.71
C ASP A 32 8.20 7.92 -5.90
N LEU A 33 7.92 6.62 -6.13
CA LEU A 33 6.98 5.83 -5.33
C LEU A 33 7.69 4.65 -4.67
N PRO A 34 7.20 4.17 -3.52
CA PRO A 34 7.72 2.95 -2.93
C PRO A 34 7.52 1.75 -3.87
N CYS A 35 8.42 0.77 -3.77
CA CYS A 35 8.29 -0.50 -4.47
C CYS A 35 7.03 -1.25 -4.00
N LYS A 36 6.45 -2.10 -4.86
CA LYS A 36 5.44 -3.06 -4.41
C LYS A 36 6.15 -4.18 -3.65
N THR A 37 6.02 -4.18 -2.33
CA THR A 37 6.53 -5.23 -1.44
C THR A 37 5.36 -5.88 -0.70
N GLN A 38 5.63 -6.99 -0.02
CA GLN A 38 4.66 -7.75 0.78
C GLN A 38 5.30 -8.15 2.13
N SER A 39 6.21 -7.33 2.64
CA SER A 39 7.04 -7.61 3.82
C SER A 39 6.70 -6.73 5.02
N GLY A 40 5.69 -5.86 4.89
CA GLY A 40 5.28 -4.92 5.92
C GLY A 40 6.29 -3.78 6.09
N GLU A 41 6.81 -3.24 4.98
CA GLU A 41 7.81 -2.15 4.97
C GLU A 41 7.28 -0.81 5.49
N ASN A 42 5.98 -0.73 5.79
CA ASN A 42 5.27 0.47 6.22
C ASN A 42 5.45 1.61 5.21
N THR A 43 5.02 1.35 3.98
CA THR A 43 5.08 2.28 2.85
C THR A 43 3.71 2.51 2.24
N PHE A 44 3.50 3.71 1.70
CA PHE A 44 2.30 4.10 0.99
C PHE A 44 2.66 5.18 -0.04
N GLY A 45 2.13 5.05 -1.26
CA GLY A 45 2.23 6.12 -2.24
C GLY A 45 1.34 5.92 -3.46
N CYS A 46 1.10 7.01 -4.19
CA CYS A 46 0.33 7.08 -5.43
C CYS A 46 0.75 8.31 -6.24
N TYR A 47 0.30 8.43 -7.48
CA TYR A 47 0.31 9.71 -8.17
C TYR A 47 -1.03 10.41 -8.00
N ILE A 48 -1.03 11.69 -7.66
CA ILE A 48 -2.20 12.57 -7.67
C ILE A 48 -2.02 13.56 -8.82
N ASN A 49 -2.89 13.49 -9.83
CA ASN A 49 -2.77 14.26 -11.06
C ASN A 49 -1.37 14.15 -11.70
N GLY A 50 -0.78 12.95 -11.63
CA GLY A 50 0.56 12.65 -12.16
C GLY A 50 1.73 13.08 -11.28
N GLN A 51 1.50 13.72 -10.12
CA GLN A 51 2.55 14.12 -9.18
C GLN A 51 2.66 13.12 -8.03
N PRO A 52 3.87 12.74 -7.59
CA PRO A 52 4.05 11.72 -6.55
C PRO A 52 3.55 12.20 -5.19
N TRP A 53 2.73 11.36 -4.57
CA TRP A 53 2.26 11.50 -3.21
C TRP A 53 2.65 10.26 -2.40
N VAL A 54 3.46 10.46 -1.37
CA VAL A 54 4.07 9.43 -0.53
C VAL A 54 3.87 9.84 0.92
N ALA A 55 3.40 8.90 1.74
CA ALA A 55 3.20 9.13 3.15
C ALA A 55 4.53 9.42 3.86
N GLU A 56 4.58 10.53 4.59
CA GLU A 56 5.79 11.02 5.25
C GLU A 56 5.46 11.97 6.40
N ILE A 57 6.35 12.00 7.39
CA ILE A 57 6.38 13.06 8.41
C ILE A 57 7.76 13.69 8.29
N ALA A 58 7.80 14.99 8.03
CA ALA A 58 9.06 15.70 7.84
C ALA A 58 9.89 15.70 9.13
N PRO A 59 11.23 15.62 9.03
CA PRO A 59 12.12 15.32 10.17
C PRO A 59 12.15 16.41 11.27
N TYR A 60 11.66 17.62 10.97
CA TYR A 60 11.57 18.73 11.92
C TYR A 60 10.22 18.80 12.64
N ILE A 61 9.28 17.89 12.33
CA ILE A 61 8.00 17.75 13.03
C ILE A 61 8.19 16.73 14.15
N PHE A 62 8.28 17.22 15.38
CA PHE A 62 8.43 16.40 16.58
C PHE A 62 7.10 16.28 17.31
N ASP A 63 6.20 15.46 16.77
CA ASP A 63 4.94 15.11 17.40
C ASP A 63 4.84 13.58 17.52
N PRO A 64 4.90 13.02 18.76
CA PRO A 64 4.87 11.57 18.96
C PRO A 64 3.51 10.95 18.65
N THR A 65 2.46 11.76 18.44
CA THR A 65 1.12 11.29 18.08
C THR A 65 0.94 11.15 16.56
N LEU A 66 1.87 11.70 15.76
CA LEU A 66 1.79 11.60 14.31
C LEU A 66 2.43 10.30 13.82
N HIS A 67 1.64 9.53 13.07
CA HIS A 67 2.10 8.37 12.33
C HIS A 67 1.91 8.62 10.83
N LYS A 68 2.94 8.31 10.03
CA LYS A 68 2.82 8.46 8.56
C LYS A 68 1.79 7.49 7.99
N ILE A 69 1.62 6.33 8.61
CA ILE A 69 0.65 5.32 8.21
C ILE A 69 0.12 4.67 9.48
N GLU A 70 -1.21 4.57 9.56
CA GLU A 70 -1.95 3.81 10.54
C GLU A 70 -2.81 2.80 9.80
N ALA A 71 -2.80 1.54 10.22
CA ALA A 71 -3.61 0.50 9.60
C ALA A 71 -4.17 -0.45 10.66
N TYR A 72 -5.43 -0.84 10.48
CA TYR A 72 -6.16 -1.72 11.37
C TYR A 72 -6.93 -2.75 10.54
N TYR A 73 -6.99 -3.98 11.04
CA TYR A 73 -7.80 -5.02 10.43
C TYR A 73 -8.60 -5.73 11.53
N ASP A 74 -9.93 -5.69 11.39
CA ASP A 74 -10.86 -6.40 12.26
C ASP A 74 -10.89 -7.88 11.82
N GLU A 75 -10.13 -8.71 12.53
CA GLU A 75 -10.01 -10.13 12.25
C GLU A 75 -11.21 -10.91 12.83
N LEU A 76 -11.58 -12.00 12.16
CA LEU A 76 -12.54 -12.95 12.71
C LEU A 76 -12.09 -13.37 14.13
N GLU A 77 -13.01 -13.25 15.08
CA GLU A 77 -12.83 -13.60 16.51
C GLU A 77 -12.10 -12.56 17.40
N TYR A 78 -11.57 -11.47 16.84
CA TYR A 78 -10.93 -10.38 17.61
C TYR A 78 -11.73 -9.07 17.62
N GLY A 79 -12.53 -8.83 16.57
CA GLY A 79 -13.26 -7.58 16.33
C GLY A 79 -14.31 -7.14 17.33
N ASN A 80 -14.37 -5.84 17.57
CA ASN A 80 -15.48 -5.17 18.27
C ASN A 80 -16.59 -4.68 17.31
N TYR A 81 -16.39 -4.75 15.99
CA TYR A 81 -17.26 -4.16 14.95
C TYR A 81 -17.60 -5.16 13.82
N TYR A 82 -17.95 -4.66 12.61
CA TYR A 82 -18.23 -5.49 11.44
C TYR A 82 -16.97 -6.30 11.11
N ASN A 83 -16.97 -7.63 11.34
CA ASN A 83 -15.82 -8.48 11.01
C ASN A 83 -15.28 -8.23 9.59
N ASN A 84 -13.96 -8.34 9.40
CA ASN A 84 -13.26 -8.21 8.12
C ASN A 84 -13.22 -6.76 7.59
N VAL A 85 -13.09 -5.77 8.47
CA VAL A 85 -12.89 -4.35 8.08
C VAL A 85 -11.40 -4.06 8.02
N PHE A 86 -10.90 -3.62 6.87
CA PHE A 86 -9.56 -3.07 6.74
C PHE A 86 -9.63 -1.54 6.66
N HIS A 87 -8.98 -0.87 7.60
CA HIS A 87 -8.84 0.58 7.63
C HIS A 87 -7.37 0.96 7.48
N LEU A 88 -7.09 1.95 6.65
CA LEU A 88 -5.76 2.51 6.49
C LEU A 88 -5.85 4.03 6.36
N ILE A 89 -5.01 4.74 7.12
CA ILE A 89 -4.77 6.18 6.95
C ILE A 89 -3.30 6.35 6.61
N ALA A 90 -3.03 7.01 5.49
CA ALA A 90 -1.71 7.46 5.12
C ALA A 90 -1.66 8.98 5.20
N SER A 91 -0.64 9.52 5.86
CA SER A 91 -0.48 10.94 6.14
C SER A 91 0.81 11.47 5.54
N ARG A 92 0.76 12.69 5.01
CA ARG A 92 1.90 13.48 4.56
C ARG A 92 1.90 14.80 5.31
N TYR A 93 2.94 15.05 6.10
CA TYR A 93 3.18 16.31 6.79
C TYR A 93 4.56 16.84 6.40
N ASN A 94 4.60 17.90 5.59
CA ASN A 94 5.84 18.52 5.13
C ASN A 94 5.66 20.04 4.90
N ASP A 95 6.73 20.73 4.49
CA ASP A 95 6.74 22.20 4.30
C ASP A 95 5.74 22.72 3.26
N SER A 96 5.34 21.86 2.32
CA SER A 96 4.55 22.24 1.14
C SER A 96 3.09 21.79 1.23
N THR A 97 2.83 20.67 1.92
CA THR A 97 1.52 20.02 1.97
C THR A 97 1.33 19.26 3.26
N ASN A 98 0.16 19.44 3.85
CA ASN A 98 -0.35 18.57 4.91
C ASN A 98 -1.59 17.85 4.36
N GLY A 99 -1.66 16.54 4.49
CA GLY A 99 -2.83 15.84 4.01
C GLY A 99 -2.81 14.37 4.34
N PHE A 100 -3.94 13.72 4.14
CA PHE A 100 -4.08 12.29 4.34
C PHE A 100 -4.93 11.67 3.25
N ILE A 101 -4.76 10.37 3.07
CA ILE A 101 -5.63 9.48 2.31
C ILE A 101 -6.09 8.39 3.27
N SER A 102 -7.40 8.29 3.48
CA SER A 102 -8.04 7.22 4.23
C SER A 102 -8.68 6.23 3.27
N ILE A 103 -8.52 4.94 3.56
CA ILE A 103 -9.09 3.82 2.83
C ILE A 103 -9.83 2.95 3.85
N ASN A 104 -11.13 2.77 3.62
CA ASN A 104 -11.96 1.83 4.36
C ASN A 104 -12.50 0.76 3.41
N LEU A 105 -12.19 -0.51 3.70
CA LEU A 105 -12.62 -1.66 2.91
C LEU A 105 -13.43 -2.63 3.75
N ILE A 106 -14.63 -2.94 3.27
CA ILE A 106 -15.57 -3.82 3.97
C ILE A 106 -16.37 -4.67 2.96
N PRO A 107 -16.35 -6.01 3.03
CA PRO A 107 -15.45 -6.86 3.83
C PRO A 107 -14.15 -7.21 3.06
N VAL A 108 -13.07 -7.48 3.79
CA VAL A 108 -11.81 -8.03 3.29
C VAL A 108 -11.62 -9.43 3.87
N THR A 109 -12.05 -10.48 3.18
CA THR A 109 -12.00 -11.86 3.74
C THR A 109 -10.77 -12.67 3.35
N ALA A 110 -10.05 -12.23 2.31
CA ALA A 110 -8.82 -12.87 1.83
C ALA A 110 -8.03 -11.89 0.93
N ALA A 111 -6.77 -12.22 0.67
CA ALA A 111 -6.04 -11.59 -0.44
C ALA A 111 -6.72 -11.91 -1.78
N GLY A 112 -6.75 -10.92 -2.66
CA GLY A 112 -7.39 -10.99 -3.97
C GLY A 112 -8.00 -9.67 -4.41
N THR A 113 -8.37 -9.61 -5.68
CA THR A 113 -9.06 -8.45 -6.24
C THR A 113 -10.44 -8.33 -5.59
N ILE A 114 -10.63 -7.28 -4.79
CA ILE A 114 -11.95 -7.00 -4.22
C ILE A 114 -12.72 -6.16 -5.25
N ARG A 115 -13.38 -6.84 -6.19
CA ARG A 115 -14.39 -6.19 -7.03
C ARG A 115 -15.62 -5.94 -6.17
N HIS A 116 -15.70 -4.75 -5.59
CA HIS A 116 -16.87 -4.33 -4.85
C HIS A 116 -18.01 -4.04 -5.83
N GLU A 117 -19.04 -4.88 -5.78
CA GLU A 117 -20.38 -4.46 -6.16
C GLU A 117 -20.80 -3.27 -5.27
N PRO A 118 -21.71 -2.37 -5.72
CA PRO A 118 -22.11 -1.15 -5.00
C PRO A 118 -22.63 -1.32 -3.56
N GLN A 119 -22.75 -2.56 -3.07
CA GLN A 119 -23.23 -2.90 -1.73
C GLN A 119 -22.11 -2.94 -0.67
N ALA A 120 -20.85 -3.05 -1.08
CA ALA A 120 -19.73 -2.98 -0.15
C ALA A 120 -19.35 -1.51 0.10
N LEU A 121 -19.25 -1.14 1.38
CA LEU A 121 -18.85 0.21 1.76
C LEU A 121 -17.35 0.35 1.48
N PHE A 122 -17.05 1.06 0.39
CA PHE A 122 -15.72 1.52 0.06
C PHE A 122 -15.70 3.04 0.19
N ASP A 123 -15.01 3.53 1.22
CA ASP A 123 -14.84 4.97 1.43
C ASP A 123 -13.36 5.32 1.27
N ILE A 124 -13.08 6.13 0.26
CA ILE A 124 -11.82 6.86 0.17
C ILE A 124 -12.13 8.32 0.36
N SER A 125 -11.61 8.87 1.44
CA SER A 125 -11.60 10.30 1.69
C SER A 125 -10.19 10.79 1.89
N GLY A 126 -9.88 11.94 1.34
CA GLY A 126 -8.59 12.57 1.53
C GLY A 126 -8.74 14.07 1.66
N VAL A 127 -8.06 14.63 2.66
CA VAL A 127 -7.91 16.08 2.80
C VAL A 127 -6.53 16.44 2.28
N ILE A 128 -6.46 17.34 1.29
CA ILE A 128 -5.22 17.92 0.82
C ILE A 128 -5.20 19.39 1.22
N LEU A 129 -4.27 19.75 2.10
CA LEU A 129 -3.95 21.13 2.45
C LEU A 129 -2.71 21.55 1.65
N LYS A 130 -2.85 22.63 0.88
CA LYS A 130 -1.69 23.30 0.27
C LYS A 130 -1.20 24.38 1.22
N LEU A 131 0.09 24.32 1.58
CA LEU A 131 0.75 25.35 2.37
C LEU A 131 1.56 26.27 1.45
N GLN A 132 1.44 27.57 1.68
CA GLN A 132 2.36 28.55 1.10
C GLN A 132 2.84 29.46 2.22
N ASN A 133 4.16 29.49 2.46
CA ASN A 133 4.77 30.28 3.53
C ASN A 133 4.18 30.01 4.93
N GLY A 134 3.82 28.75 5.23
CA GLY A 134 3.22 28.37 6.51
C GLY A 134 1.74 28.73 6.68
N VAL A 135 1.07 29.24 5.63
CA VAL A 135 -0.37 29.53 5.61
C VAL A 135 -1.10 28.48 4.79
N ILE A 136 -2.20 27.94 5.34
CA ILE A 136 -3.11 27.05 4.62
C ILE A 136 -3.84 27.88 3.57
N GLN A 137 -3.60 27.57 2.28
CA GLN A 137 -4.24 28.29 1.18
C GLN A 137 -5.58 27.66 0.79
N ASP A 138 -5.65 26.33 0.77
CA ASP A 138 -6.85 25.60 0.40
C ASP A 138 -7.02 24.37 1.31
N ASN A 139 -8.23 24.21 1.86
CA ASN A 139 -8.68 22.99 2.52
C ASN A 139 -9.68 22.28 1.60
N LEU A 140 -9.22 21.23 0.91
CA LEU A 140 -10.04 20.45 0.00
C LEU A 140 -10.19 19.03 0.52
N SER A 141 -11.44 18.59 0.66
CA SER A 141 -11.79 17.19 0.91
C SER A 141 -12.31 16.58 -0.38
N PHE A 142 -11.73 15.44 -0.76
CA PHE A 142 -12.14 14.66 -1.92
C PHE A 142 -12.76 13.34 -1.45
N THR A 143 -13.85 12.94 -2.09
CA THR A 143 -14.48 11.63 -1.92
C THR A 143 -14.41 10.86 -3.22
N LEU A 144 -14.39 9.53 -3.13
CA LEU A 144 -14.49 8.66 -4.30
C LEU A 144 -15.70 9.02 -5.17
N ASP A 145 -15.46 9.20 -6.48
CA ASP A 145 -16.51 9.30 -7.47
C ASP A 145 -16.75 7.93 -8.13
N THR A 146 -17.84 7.28 -7.74
CA THR A 146 -18.22 5.95 -8.23
C THR A 146 -18.75 5.95 -9.66
N LEU A 147 -18.89 7.11 -10.31
CA LEU A 147 -19.25 7.20 -11.73
C LEU A 147 -18.04 6.94 -12.65
N PHE A 148 -16.82 7.00 -12.11
CA PHE A 148 -15.59 6.65 -12.82
C PHE A 148 -15.09 5.26 -12.41
N ASP A 149 -14.26 4.68 -13.27
CA ASP A 149 -13.55 3.44 -12.94
C ASP A 149 -12.64 3.65 -11.73
N TYR A 150 -12.72 2.72 -10.79
CA TYR A 150 -11.84 2.62 -9.64
C TYR A 150 -11.34 1.18 -9.49
N HIS A 151 -10.20 1.03 -8.84
CA HIS A 151 -9.55 -0.24 -8.55
C HIS A 151 -9.07 -0.21 -7.12
N MET A 152 -9.32 -1.28 -6.38
CA MET A 152 -8.64 -1.58 -5.13
C MET A 152 -8.45 -3.09 -4.99
N GLU A 153 -7.27 -3.48 -4.53
CA GLU A 153 -6.90 -4.87 -4.38
C GLU A 153 -5.98 -5.05 -3.17
N ILE A 154 -6.36 -5.98 -2.29
CA ILE A 154 -5.46 -6.51 -1.25
C ILE A 154 -4.64 -7.62 -1.90
N THR A 155 -3.43 -7.30 -2.31
CA THR A 155 -2.50 -8.25 -2.96
C THR A 155 -1.87 -9.24 -1.97
N HIS A 156 -1.87 -8.90 -0.68
CA HIS A 156 -1.35 -9.74 0.40
C HIS A 156 -2.09 -9.44 1.70
N LEU A 157 -2.44 -10.50 2.43
CA LEU A 157 -2.97 -10.45 3.79
C LEU A 157 -2.40 -11.65 4.54
N ASP A 158 -1.52 -11.38 5.51
CA ASP A 158 -0.88 -12.36 6.39
C ASP A 158 -1.26 -12.01 7.83
N THR A 159 -2.26 -12.72 8.37
CA THR A 159 -2.81 -12.52 9.72
C THR A 159 -1.90 -13.05 10.83
N ASP A 160 -0.94 -13.93 10.50
CA ASP A 160 0.04 -14.39 11.50
C ASP A 160 1.10 -13.31 11.78
N LYS A 161 1.41 -12.48 10.77
CA LYS A 161 2.42 -11.41 10.87
C LYS A 161 1.82 -10.00 10.89
N ASN A 162 0.51 -9.89 10.83
CA ASN A 162 -0.25 -8.65 10.69
C ASN A 162 0.24 -7.79 9.51
N ILE A 163 0.42 -8.39 8.34
CA ILE A 163 0.89 -7.69 7.14
C ILE A 163 -0.24 -7.62 6.11
N ALA A 164 -0.46 -6.42 5.57
CA ALA A 164 -1.32 -6.21 4.44
C ALA A 164 -0.61 -5.39 3.37
N ALA A 165 -0.75 -5.78 2.10
CA ALA A 165 -0.24 -5.01 0.98
C ALA A 165 -1.28 -4.94 -0.13
N GLY A 166 -1.35 -3.81 -0.84
CA GLY A 166 -2.39 -3.60 -1.83
C GLY A 166 -2.06 -2.56 -2.88
N THR A 167 -2.96 -2.46 -3.85
CA THR A 167 -2.89 -1.48 -4.93
C THR A 167 -4.23 -0.81 -5.13
N PHE A 168 -4.22 0.44 -5.61
CA PHE A 168 -5.45 1.19 -5.82
C PHE A 168 -5.32 2.27 -6.88
N SER A 169 -6.44 2.67 -7.48
CA SER A 169 -6.59 3.85 -8.33
C SER A 169 -8.03 4.31 -8.32
N PHE A 170 -8.27 5.60 -8.33
CA PHE A 170 -9.63 6.15 -8.31
C PHE A 170 -9.66 7.60 -8.81
N THR A 171 -10.87 8.10 -9.04
CA THR A 171 -11.13 9.53 -9.23
C THR A 171 -11.79 10.07 -7.98
N GLY A 172 -11.23 11.12 -7.40
CA GLY A 172 -11.80 11.82 -6.25
C GLY A 172 -12.42 13.14 -6.68
N THR A 173 -13.63 13.44 -6.23
CA THR A 173 -14.31 14.71 -6.50
C THR A 173 -14.54 15.50 -5.22
N SER A 174 -14.54 16.81 -5.37
CA SER A 174 -14.91 17.77 -4.33
C SER A 174 -15.90 18.78 -4.92
N ALA A 175 -16.39 19.72 -4.11
CA ALA A 175 -17.23 20.80 -4.60
C ALA A 175 -16.53 21.76 -5.57
N LYS A 176 -15.19 21.75 -5.64
CA LYS A 176 -14.39 22.74 -6.40
C LYS A 176 -13.47 22.14 -7.46
N ASP A 177 -13.11 20.87 -7.32
CA ASP A 177 -12.03 20.24 -8.09
C ASP A 177 -12.19 18.72 -8.15
N THR A 178 -11.47 18.11 -9.09
CA THR A 178 -11.35 16.66 -9.30
C THR A 178 -9.89 16.25 -9.32
N ILE A 179 -9.57 15.16 -8.63
CA ILE A 179 -8.24 14.56 -8.66
C ILE A 179 -8.30 13.16 -9.26
N LYS A 180 -7.25 12.81 -10.00
CA LYS A 180 -7.03 11.45 -10.47
C LYS A 180 -5.90 10.82 -9.67
N VAL A 181 -6.21 9.73 -8.98
CA VAL A 181 -5.25 8.94 -8.21
C VAL A 181 -4.90 7.68 -8.98
N THR A 182 -3.64 7.52 -9.35
CA THR A 182 -3.15 6.37 -10.12
C THR A 182 -1.97 5.71 -9.43
N ASP A 183 -1.70 4.45 -9.80
CA ASP A 183 -0.53 3.71 -9.34
C ASP A 183 -0.38 3.63 -7.81
N GLY A 184 -1.52 3.69 -7.10
CA GLY A 184 -1.56 3.58 -5.65
C GLY A 184 -1.07 2.22 -5.17
N ARG A 185 -0.29 2.24 -4.09
CA ARG A 185 0.30 1.05 -3.47
C ARG A 185 0.55 1.29 -1.99
N PHE A 186 0.43 0.22 -1.21
CA PHE A 186 0.82 0.20 0.19
C PHE A 186 1.37 -1.17 0.57
N ASP A 187 2.24 -1.19 1.57
CA ASP A 187 2.73 -2.39 2.26
C ASP A 187 2.91 -2.04 3.73
N VAL A 188 2.05 -2.58 4.59
CA VAL A 188 1.88 -2.11 5.97
C VAL A 188 1.88 -3.28 6.95
N ARG A 189 2.31 -2.98 8.17
CA ARG A 189 1.97 -3.78 9.35
C ARG A 189 0.75 -3.14 10.00
N TYR A 190 -0.33 -3.88 10.13
CA TYR A 190 -1.55 -3.39 10.76
C TYR A 190 -1.61 -3.81 12.23
N ALA A 191 -2.43 -3.12 13.02
CA ALA A 191 -2.83 -3.57 14.34
C ALA A 191 -4.13 -4.38 14.24
N PRO A 192 -4.18 -5.62 14.76
CA PRO A 192 -5.42 -6.36 14.84
C PRO A 192 -6.37 -5.65 15.81
N GLN A 193 -7.66 -5.61 15.47
CA GLN A 193 -8.73 -5.01 16.29
C GLN A 193 -9.85 -5.99 16.60
#